data_AF-A0A914ZB43-F1
#
_entry.id   AF-A0A914ZB43-F1
#
_cell.length_a   1.000
_cell.length_b   1.000
_cell.length_c   1.000
_cell.angle_alpha   90.00
_cell.angle_beta   90.00
_cell.angle_gamma   90.00
#
_symmetry.space_group_name_H-M   'P 1'
#
loop_
_entity.id
_entity.type
_entity.pdbx_description
1 polymer ?
#
loop_
_entity_poly.entity_id
_entity_poly.type
_entity_poly.pdbx_seq_one_letter_code
_entity_poly.pdbx_strand_id
1 'polypeptide(L)'
;MSSIWEFVKRHRGKILASGAFVGSIYTAKKVYDSEYVKEYIQSPSHQEHEAQLSQARRHFIFDAHQQSCDKNLVESISDIKAILKSRYPVEILVESLKDSDEISNEQKIQIWEDIKHKSISRIVSTSVALSIIIIATKIQKSILCSEMCKIVEETRQKQTSMTTHGIKNYISSFIWGNDDKVKPEYGTQFANPKVQQVFVNCIQFLTTSGLNQIFTKIESITEECLNNFSLTKKITVSEFEILIHQILDKFEKEAGAKNYCDYIVPVTNVRVNKV
;
A
#
# COMPACT_ATOMS: atom_id res chain seq x y z
N MET A 1 27.72 -48.28 -42.35
CA MET A 1 26.62 -47.93 -41.42
C MET A 1 27.08 -47.87 -39.97
N SER A 2 28.00 -46.98 -39.59
CA SER A 2 28.55 -46.90 -38.20
C SER A 2 28.40 -45.53 -37.52
N SER A 3 28.02 -44.48 -38.26
CA SER A 3 27.96 -43.10 -37.74
C SER A 3 26.86 -42.90 -36.69
N ILE A 4 25.70 -43.54 -36.85
CA ILE A 4 24.58 -43.44 -35.91
C ILE A 4 24.88 -44.16 -34.59
N TRP A 5 25.61 -45.28 -34.64
CA TRP A 5 25.92 -46.07 -33.45
C TRP A 5 27.00 -45.41 -32.58
N GLU A 6 28.00 -44.78 -33.21
CA GLU A 6 29.01 -43.97 -32.52
C GLU A 6 28.40 -42.70 -31.91
N PHE A 7 27.45 -42.06 -32.59
CA PHE A 7 26.71 -40.91 -32.06
C PHE A 7 25.86 -41.30 -30.85
N VAL A 8 25.10 -42.40 -30.94
CA VAL A 8 24.33 -42.94 -29.81
C VAL A 8 25.26 -43.33 -28.66
N LYS A 9 26.45 -43.88 -28.95
CA LYS A 9 27.46 -44.23 -27.94
C LYS A 9 28.07 -43.04 -27.21
N ARG A 10 28.27 -41.94 -27.93
CA ARG A 10 28.79 -40.69 -27.37
C ARG A 10 27.75 -39.90 -26.57
N HIS A 11 26.46 -40.10 -26.84
CA HIS A 11 25.36 -39.36 -26.20
C HIS A 11 24.41 -40.22 -25.34
N ARG A 12 24.81 -41.45 -24.95
CA ARG A 12 24.00 -42.42 -24.18
C ARG A 12 23.31 -41.80 -22.96
N GLY A 13 24.03 -40.98 -22.18
CA GLY A 13 23.46 -40.30 -21.01
C GLY A 13 22.43 -39.22 -21.36
N LYS A 14 22.61 -38.50 -22.47
CA LYS A 14 21.68 -37.45 -22.92
C LYS A 14 20.41 -38.05 -23.54
N ILE A 15 20.55 -39.15 -24.27
CA ILE A 15 19.42 -39.87 -24.89
C ILE A 15 18.59 -40.60 -23.84
N LEU A 16 19.22 -41.20 -22.83
CA LEU A 16 18.50 -41.82 -21.73
C LEU A 16 17.76 -40.76 -20.88
N ALA A 17 18.41 -39.62 -20.61
CA ALA A 17 17.78 -38.51 -19.90
C ALA A 17 16.60 -37.91 -20.69
N SER A 18 16.74 -37.72 -22.02
CA SER A 18 15.65 -37.21 -22.85
C SER A 18 14.52 -38.23 -23.00
N GLY A 19 14.83 -39.51 -23.16
CA GLY A 19 13.85 -40.60 -23.23
C GLY A 19 13.07 -40.76 -21.92
N ALA A 20 13.75 -40.68 -20.77
CA ALA A 20 13.11 -40.71 -19.46
C ALA A 20 12.20 -39.49 -19.24
N PHE A 21 12.62 -38.31 -19.71
CA PHE A 21 11.83 -37.08 -19.61
C PHE A 21 10.58 -37.11 -20.50
N VAL A 22 10.71 -37.55 -21.75
CA VAL A 22 9.56 -37.68 -22.66
C VAL A 22 8.62 -38.79 -22.18
N GLY A 23 9.18 -39.91 -21.71
CA GLY A 23 8.42 -41.02 -21.14
C GLY A 23 7.63 -40.60 -19.90
N SER A 24 8.23 -39.85 -18.97
CA SER A 24 7.54 -39.39 -17.75
C SER A 24 6.42 -38.39 -18.05
N ILE A 25 6.62 -37.47 -19.01
CA ILE A 25 5.55 -36.58 -19.50
C ILE A 25 4.40 -37.39 -20.12
N TYR A 26 4.72 -38.39 -20.95
CA TYR A 26 3.72 -39.22 -21.60
C TYR A 26 2.90 -40.05 -20.60
N THR A 27 3.55 -40.68 -19.63
CA THR A 27 2.85 -41.45 -18.59
C THR A 27 2.01 -40.56 -17.68
N ALA A 28 2.50 -39.37 -17.31
CA ALA A 28 1.72 -38.41 -16.53
C ALA A 28 0.46 -37.96 -17.28
N LYS A 29 0.60 -37.66 -18.57
CA LYS A 29 -0.55 -37.33 -19.43
C LYS A 29 -1.55 -38.48 -19.52
N LYS A 30 -1.08 -39.71 -19.72
CA LYS A 30 -1.94 -40.90 -19.81
C LYS A 30 -2.68 -41.21 -18.50
N VAL A 31 -2.03 -40.99 -17.35
CA VAL A 31 -2.66 -41.13 -16.03
C VAL A 31 -3.71 -40.06 -15.82
N TYR A 32 -3.43 -38.82 -16.24
CA TYR A 32 -4.36 -37.70 -16.16
C TYR A 32 -5.61 -37.90 -17.04
N ASP A 33 -5.42 -38.43 -18.25
CA ASP A 33 -6.51 -38.76 -19.17
C ASP A 33 -7.33 -39.99 -18.72
N SER A 34 -6.93 -40.69 -17.64
CA SER A 34 -7.69 -41.82 -17.12
C SER A 34 -8.98 -41.36 -16.43
N GLU A 35 -10.05 -42.12 -16.66
CA GLU A 35 -11.40 -41.82 -16.23
C GLU A 35 -11.51 -41.67 -14.70
N TYR A 36 -10.77 -42.50 -13.96
CA TYR A 36 -10.68 -42.47 -12.49
C TYR A 36 -10.11 -41.15 -11.94
N VAL A 37 -9.08 -40.60 -12.59
CA VAL A 37 -8.47 -39.34 -12.15
C VAL A 37 -9.39 -38.17 -12.45
N LYS A 38 -10.08 -38.20 -13.60
CA LYS A 38 -11.07 -37.19 -13.96
C LYS A 38 -12.27 -37.20 -13.01
N GLU A 39 -12.77 -38.37 -12.63
CA GLU A 39 -13.85 -38.55 -11.66
C GLU A 39 -13.42 -38.11 -10.25
N TYR A 40 -12.18 -38.43 -9.84
CA TYR A 40 -11.63 -37.95 -8.57
C TYR A 40 -11.45 -36.43 -8.54
N ILE A 41 -10.98 -35.81 -9.62
CA ILE A 41 -10.86 -34.34 -9.73
C ILE A 41 -12.24 -33.65 -9.72
N GLN A 42 -13.26 -34.30 -10.30
CA GLN A 42 -14.64 -33.82 -10.28
C GLN A 42 -15.42 -34.20 -9.01
N SER A 43 -14.80 -34.96 -8.10
CA SER A 43 -15.45 -35.35 -6.85
C SER A 43 -15.73 -34.13 -5.96
N PRO A 44 -16.87 -34.08 -5.27
CA PRO A 44 -17.21 -32.98 -4.36
C PRO A 44 -16.12 -32.73 -3.31
N SER A 45 -15.53 -33.81 -2.77
CA SER A 45 -14.43 -33.74 -1.80
C SER A 45 -13.20 -33.04 -2.36
N HIS A 46 -12.81 -33.33 -3.60
CA HIS A 46 -11.64 -32.68 -4.20
C HIS A 46 -11.92 -31.20 -4.48
N GLN A 47 -13.13 -30.86 -4.93
CA GLN A 47 -13.53 -29.47 -5.16
C GLN A 47 -13.55 -28.66 -3.85
N GLU A 48 -14.03 -29.24 -2.76
CA GLU A 48 -14.01 -28.62 -1.43
C GLU A 48 -12.59 -28.39 -0.91
N HIS A 49 -11.71 -29.40 -1.00
CA HIS A 49 -10.30 -29.25 -0.63
C HIS A 49 -9.58 -28.18 -1.47
N GLU A 50 -9.90 -28.09 -2.75
CA GLU A 50 -9.34 -27.07 -3.64
C GLU A 50 -9.86 -25.66 -3.35
N ALA A 51 -11.13 -25.53 -2.94
CA ALA A 51 -11.69 -24.28 -2.47
C ALA A 51 -10.99 -23.83 -1.17
N GLN A 52 -10.78 -24.74 -0.21
CA GLN A 52 -10.05 -24.46 1.03
C GLN A 52 -8.60 -24.03 0.76
N LEU A 53 -7.90 -24.75 -0.12
CA LEU A 53 -6.53 -24.44 -0.51
C LEU A 53 -6.42 -23.08 -1.20
N SER A 54 -7.38 -22.76 -2.07
CA SER A 54 -7.46 -21.46 -2.76
C SER A 54 -7.75 -20.32 -1.77
N GLN A 55 -8.64 -20.56 -0.81
CA GLN A 55 -8.92 -19.61 0.27
C GLN A 55 -7.69 -19.38 1.15
N ALA A 56 -6.99 -20.44 1.58
CA ALA A 56 -5.76 -20.32 2.38
C ALA A 56 -4.67 -19.51 1.66
N ARG A 57 -4.52 -19.69 0.34
CA ARG A 57 -3.58 -18.90 -0.47
C ARG A 57 -3.97 -17.43 -0.55
N ARG A 58 -5.25 -17.11 -0.75
CA ARG A 58 -5.74 -15.73 -0.73
C ARG A 58 -5.43 -15.07 0.61
N HIS A 59 -5.66 -15.77 1.72
CA HIS A 59 -5.30 -15.29 3.06
C HIS A 59 -3.80 -15.04 3.18
N PHE A 60 -2.96 -15.98 2.77
CA PHE A 60 -1.51 -15.79 2.80
C PHE A 60 -1.04 -14.58 1.98
N ILE A 61 -1.54 -14.42 0.75
CA ILE A 61 -1.20 -13.28 -0.11
C ILE A 61 -1.66 -11.98 0.55
N PHE A 62 -2.88 -11.94 1.08
CA PHE A 62 -3.41 -10.77 1.78
C PHE A 62 -2.57 -10.41 3.01
N ASP A 63 -2.22 -11.39 3.84
CA ASP A 63 -1.43 -11.19 5.06
C ASP A 63 -0.03 -10.65 4.73
N ALA A 64 0.63 -11.23 3.71
CA ALA A 64 1.92 -10.74 3.23
C ALA A 64 1.83 -9.30 2.70
N HIS A 65 0.76 -8.97 1.97
CA HIS A 65 0.49 -7.61 1.48
C HIS A 65 0.25 -6.62 2.61
N GLN A 66 -0.49 -7.03 3.64
CA GLN A 66 -0.77 -6.21 4.79
C GLN A 66 0.49 -5.92 5.60
N GLN A 67 1.35 -6.93 5.81
CA GLN A 67 2.63 -6.76 6.48
C GLN A 67 3.57 -5.83 5.69
N SER A 68 3.60 -5.96 4.35
CA SER A 68 4.34 -5.03 3.49
C SER A 68 3.78 -3.61 3.58
N CYS A 69 2.46 -3.45 3.64
CA CYS A 69 1.81 -2.16 3.84
C CYS A 69 2.24 -1.51 5.16
N ASP A 70 2.28 -2.27 6.25
CA ASP A 70 2.67 -1.74 7.57
C ASP A 70 4.10 -1.23 7.59
N LYS A 71 5.03 -1.95 6.94
CA LYS A 71 6.42 -1.48 6.79
C LYS A 71 6.50 -0.15 6.02
N ASN A 72 5.85 -0.08 4.86
CA ASN A 72 5.84 1.13 4.03
C ASN A 72 5.17 2.31 4.75
N LEU A 73 4.16 2.05 5.58
CA LEU A 73 3.46 3.06 6.36
C LEU A 73 4.38 3.69 7.41
N VAL A 74 5.21 2.90 8.10
CA VAL A 74 6.18 3.43 9.08
C VAL A 74 7.17 4.40 8.43
N GLU A 75 7.62 4.10 7.22
CA GLU A 75 8.46 5.00 6.42
C GLU A 75 7.71 6.31 6.10
N SER A 76 6.49 6.19 5.57
CA SER A 76 5.65 7.36 5.23
C SER A 76 5.31 8.23 6.45
N ILE A 77 5.13 7.64 7.62
CA ILE A 77 4.89 8.37 8.89
C ILE A 77 6.08 9.26 9.23
N SER A 78 7.31 8.79 8.98
CA SER A 78 8.53 9.56 9.26
C SER A 78 8.61 10.80 8.35
N ASP A 79 8.25 10.66 7.08
CA ASP A 79 8.17 11.78 6.13
C ASP A 79 7.09 12.79 6.53
N ILE A 80 5.89 12.31 6.88
CA ILE A 80 4.79 13.17 7.35
C ILE A 80 5.18 13.92 8.62
N LYS A 81 5.89 13.28 9.55
CA LYS A 81 6.41 13.93 10.76
C LYS A 81 7.38 15.06 10.41
N ALA A 82 8.25 14.88 9.42
CA ALA A 82 9.15 15.92 8.96
C ALA A 82 8.39 17.10 8.34
N ILE A 83 7.39 16.83 7.49
CA ILE A 83 6.52 17.86 6.90
C ILE A 83 5.79 18.64 8.00
N LEU A 84 5.18 17.96 8.98
CA LEU A 84 4.46 18.59 10.09
C LEU A 84 5.39 19.44 10.95
N LYS A 85 6.60 18.97 11.26
CA LYS A 85 7.59 19.74 12.03
C LYS A 85 8.02 21.01 11.28
N SER A 86 8.20 20.92 9.96
CA SER A 86 8.53 22.08 9.13
C SER A 86 7.37 23.07 9.01
N ARG A 87 6.13 22.58 8.90
CA ARG A 87 4.91 23.41 8.80
C ARG A 87 4.60 24.12 10.13
N TYR A 88 4.77 23.40 11.24
CA TYR A 88 4.46 23.85 12.59
C TYR A 88 5.72 23.83 13.48
N PRO A 89 6.65 24.81 13.33
CA PRO A 89 7.92 24.87 14.05
C PRO A 89 7.74 25.35 15.50
N VAL A 90 6.91 24.65 16.28
CA VAL A 90 6.60 24.98 17.68
C VAL A 90 7.87 24.97 18.54
N GLU A 91 8.77 24.03 18.30
CA GLU A 91 10.02 23.93 19.06
C GLU A 91 10.93 25.15 18.85
N ILE A 92 10.96 25.72 17.63
CA ILE A 92 11.75 26.92 17.32
C ILE A 92 11.17 28.14 18.03
N LEU A 93 9.84 28.26 18.06
CA LEU A 93 9.16 29.35 18.76
C LEU A 93 9.33 29.26 20.28
N VAL A 94 9.35 28.04 20.83
CA VAL A 94 9.64 27.84 22.25
C VAL A 94 11.09 28.18 22.58
N GLU A 95 12.03 27.85 21.69
CA GLU A 95 13.45 28.19 21.90
C GLU A 95 13.67 29.70 21.80
N SER A 96 13.04 30.39 20.85
CA SER A 96 13.14 31.84 20.76
C SER A 96 12.59 32.56 21.99
N LEU A 97 11.64 31.96 22.71
CA LEU A 97 11.17 32.48 24.00
C LEU A 97 12.15 32.28 25.16
N LYS A 98 13.08 31.33 25.07
CA LYS A 98 14.07 31.06 26.14
C LYS A 98 15.26 32.00 26.06
N ASP A 99 15.66 32.41 24.85
CA ASP A 99 16.73 33.38 24.60
C ASP A 99 16.29 34.83 24.89
N SER A 100 15.52 35.01 25.96
CA SER A 100 14.59 36.11 26.22
C SER A 100 15.21 37.47 26.54
N ASP A 101 16.53 37.58 26.49
CA ASP A 101 17.31 38.74 26.90
C ASP A 101 17.24 39.91 25.88
N GLU A 102 16.87 39.63 24.62
CA GLU A 102 16.78 40.64 23.55
C GLU A 102 15.34 40.96 23.07
N ILE A 103 14.31 40.28 23.58
CA ILE A 103 12.96 40.33 23.01
C ILE A 103 12.02 41.24 23.81
N SER A 104 11.35 42.19 23.12
CA SER A 104 10.34 43.07 23.74
C SER A 104 9.11 42.30 24.25
N ASN A 105 8.41 42.85 25.24
CA ASN A 105 7.23 42.21 25.81
C ASN A 105 6.11 41.99 24.77
N GLU A 106 5.95 42.91 23.82
CA GLU A 106 4.97 42.80 22.73
C GLU A 106 5.31 41.64 21.79
N GLN A 107 6.60 41.46 21.47
CA GLN A 107 7.07 40.34 20.65
C GLN A 107 6.89 39.00 21.37
N LYS A 108 7.10 38.96 22.69
CA LYS A 108 6.85 37.75 23.50
C LYS A 108 5.39 37.32 23.41
N ILE A 109 4.45 38.26 23.51
CA ILE A 109 3.02 37.96 23.39
C ILE A 109 2.68 37.41 22.00
N GLN A 110 3.23 38.00 20.93
CA GLN A 110 3.03 37.51 19.56
C GLN A 110 3.55 36.07 19.38
N ILE A 111 4.75 35.76 19.92
CA ILE A 111 5.30 34.41 19.84
C ILE A 111 4.42 33.41 20.61
N TRP A 112 3.87 33.79 21.76
CA TRP A 112 2.94 32.95 22.52
C TRP A 112 1.63 32.69 21.76
N GLU A 113 1.10 33.70 21.08
CA GLU A 113 -0.08 33.54 20.21
C GLU A 113 0.21 32.59 19.04
N ASP A 114 1.38 32.71 18.41
CA ASP A 114 1.84 31.80 17.37
C ASP A 114 2.01 30.37 17.89
N ILE A 115 2.57 30.18 19.08
CA ILE A 115 2.70 28.86 19.72
C ILE A 115 1.32 28.28 19.99
N LYS A 116 0.38 29.07 20.53
CA LYS A 116 -1.01 28.65 20.79
C LYS A 116 -1.64 28.13 19.51
N HIS A 117 -1.59 28.93 18.44
CA HIS A 117 -2.15 28.55 17.15
C HIS A 117 -1.48 27.30 16.56
N LYS A 118 -0.14 27.33 16.41
CA LYS A 118 0.60 26.25 15.73
C LYS A 118 0.57 24.93 16.49
N SER A 119 0.51 24.95 17.82
CA SER A 119 0.44 23.73 18.63
C SER A 119 -0.88 22.99 18.41
N ILE A 120 -2.01 23.70 18.44
CA ILE A 120 -3.33 23.11 18.21
C ILE A 120 -3.46 22.65 16.75
N SER A 121 -3.08 23.49 15.78
CA SER A 121 -3.07 23.13 14.36
C SER A 121 -2.22 21.86 14.13
N ARG A 122 -1.04 21.75 14.76
CA ARG A 122 -0.19 20.55 14.65
C ARG A 122 -0.86 19.30 15.21
N ILE A 123 -1.53 19.37 16.36
CA ILE A 123 -2.22 18.21 16.95
C ILE A 123 -3.31 17.70 16.01
N VAL A 124 -4.18 18.60 15.53
CA VAL A 124 -5.28 18.25 14.64
C VAL A 124 -4.76 17.73 13.30
N SER A 125 -3.82 18.46 12.67
CA SER A 125 -3.19 18.07 11.40
C SER A 125 -2.49 16.72 11.49
N THR A 126 -1.83 16.42 12.62
CA THR A 126 -1.20 15.10 12.82
C THR A 126 -2.23 13.99 12.82
N SER A 127 -3.32 14.15 13.59
CA SER A 127 -4.39 13.15 13.68
C SER A 127 -5.04 12.89 12.31
N VAL A 128 -5.40 13.96 11.59
CA VAL A 128 -6.04 13.87 10.27
C VAL A 128 -5.09 13.27 9.22
N ALA A 129 -3.84 13.75 9.15
CA ALA A 129 -2.88 13.24 8.17
C ALA A 129 -2.57 11.76 8.36
N LEU A 130 -2.34 11.33 9.61
CA LEU A 130 -2.08 9.93 9.92
C LEU A 130 -3.30 9.05 9.60
N SER A 131 -4.50 9.51 9.94
CA SER A 131 -5.72 8.76 9.62
C SER A 131 -5.90 8.58 8.12
N ILE A 132 -5.74 9.65 7.34
CA ILE A 132 -5.92 9.61 5.88
C ILE A 132 -4.83 8.77 5.20
N ILE A 133 -3.55 8.91 5.57
CA ILE A 133 -2.48 8.12 4.93
C ILE A 133 -2.65 6.62 5.22
N ILE A 134 -3.06 6.26 6.44
CA ILE A 134 -3.31 4.86 6.83
C ILE A 134 -4.44 4.30 5.96
N ILE A 135 -5.60 4.96 5.95
CA ILE A 135 -6.77 4.50 5.21
C ILE A 135 -6.47 4.43 3.71
N ALA A 136 -5.87 5.48 3.12
CA ALA A 136 -5.54 5.52 1.71
C ALA A 136 -4.57 4.39 1.32
N THR A 137 -3.50 4.19 2.08
CA THR A 137 -2.50 3.14 1.78
C THR A 137 -3.12 1.75 1.90
N LYS A 138 -3.94 1.51 2.92
CA LYS A 138 -4.64 0.23 3.13
C LYS A 138 -5.63 -0.08 2.01
N ILE A 139 -6.42 0.90 1.59
CA ILE A 139 -7.37 0.75 0.48
C ILE A 139 -6.62 0.41 -0.82
N GLN A 140 -5.58 1.17 -1.16
CA GLN A 140 -4.81 0.94 -2.39
C GLN A 140 -4.14 -0.43 -2.41
N LYS A 141 -3.52 -0.84 -1.29
CA LYS A 141 -2.90 -2.16 -1.15
C LYS A 141 -3.92 -3.29 -1.24
N SER A 142 -5.12 -3.11 -0.68
CA SER A 142 -6.22 -4.07 -0.77
C SER A 142 -6.72 -4.25 -2.20
N ILE A 143 -6.88 -3.14 -2.95
CA ILE A 143 -7.27 -3.21 -4.37
C ILE A 143 -6.19 -3.94 -5.19
N LEU A 144 -4.92 -3.60 -4.99
CA LEU A 144 -3.80 -4.28 -5.66
C LEU A 144 -3.74 -5.77 -5.30
N CYS A 145 -3.99 -6.13 -4.04
CA CYS A 145 -4.04 -7.52 -3.59
C CYS A 145 -5.15 -8.30 -4.30
N SER A 146 -6.33 -7.68 -4.49
CA SER A 146 -7.45 -8.30 -5.20
C SER A 146 -7.09 -8.63 -6.65
N GLU A 147 -6.46 -7.70 -7.36
CA GLU A 147 -5.99 -7.93 -8.74
C GLU A 147 -4.91 -9.03 -8.80
N MET A 148 -4.03 -9.09 -7.81
CA MET A 148 -3.04 -10.17 -7.72
C MET A 148 -3.70 -11.54 -7.50
N CYS A 149 -4.68 -11.64 -6.61
CA CYS A 149 -5.42 -12.89 -6.39
C CYS A 149 -6.09 -13.39 -7.68
N LYS A 150 -6.69 -12.49 -8.48
CA LYS A 150 -7.28 -12.84 -9.78
C LYS A 150 -6.24 -13.39 -10.75
N ILE A 151 -5.09 -12.73 -10.89
CA ILE A 151 -4.01 -13.17 -11.80
C ILE A 151 -3.51 -14.57 -11.41
N VAL A 152 -3.32 -14.82 -10.11
CA VAL A 152 -2.88 -16.13 -9.61
C VAL A 152 -3.90 -17.22 -9.94
N GLU A 153 -5.19 -16.94 -9.81
CA GLU A 153 -6.27 -17.87 -10.14
C GLU A 153 -6.42 -18.12 -11.64
N GLU A 154 -6.35 -17.08 -12.46
CA GLU A 154 -6.41 -17.20 -13.92
C GLU A 154 -5.20 -17.94 -14.49
N THR A 155 -4.00 -17.68 -13.95
CA THR A 155 -2.78 -18.40 -14.34
C THR A 155 -2.91 -19.88 -14.01
N ARG A 156 -3.54 -20.22 -12.88
CA ARG A 156 -3.82 -21.60 -12.49
C ARG A 156 -4.81 -22.29 -13.43
N GLN A 157 -5.90 -21.63 -13.78
CA GLN A 157 -6.88 -22.17 -14.73
C GLN A 157 -6.26 -22.45 -16.11
N LYS A 158 -5.27 -21.65 -16.53
CA LYS A 158 -4.52 -21.87 -17.77
C LYS A 158 -3.44 -22.96 -17.62
N GLN A 159 -2.88 -23.15 -16.42
CA GLN A 159 -1.82 -24.14 -16.13
C GLN A 159 -2.29 -25.59 -16.00
N THR A 160 -3.59 -25.87 -15.89
CA THR A 160 -4.13 -27.23 -16.07
C THR A 160 -3.88 -27.77 -17.49
N SER A 161 -3.53 -26.89 -18.44
CA SER A 161 -2.79 -27.22 -19.67
C SER A 161 -1.28 -27.06 -19.42
N MET A 162 -0.63 -28.11 -18.92
CA MET A 162 0.78 -28.06 -18.55
C MET A 162 1.69 -27.80 -19.76
N THR A 163 2.35 -26.63 -19.79
CA THR A 163 3.62 -26.44 -20.48
C THR A 163 4.73 -26.24 -19.44
N THR A 164 5.93 -26.71 -19.76
CA THR A 164 7.10 -26.86 -18.90
C THR A 164 7.60 -25.55 -18.25
N HIS A 165 7.13 -24.38 -18.71
CA HIS A 165 7.46 -23.07 -18.12
C HIS A 165 6.60 -22.70 -16.90
N GLY A 166 5.39 -23.24 -16.78
CA GLY A 166 4.51 -22.92 -15.65
C GLY A 166 5.03 -23.44 -14.30
N ILE A 167 5.67 -24.61 -14.30
CA ILE A 167 6.16 -25.25 -13.06
C ILE A 167 7.35 -24.48 -12.47
N LYS A 168 8.23 -23.94 -13.30
CA LYS A 168 9.38 -23.14 -12.85
C LYS A 168 8.92 -21.85 -12.17
N ASN A 169 7.94 -21.16 -12.77
CA ASN A 169 7.40 -19.91 -12.23
C ASN A 169 6.50 -20.15 -11.00
N TYR A 170 5.81 -21.28 -10.93
CA TYR A 170 5.03 -21.71 -9.77
C TYR A 170 5.93 -22.05 -8.57
N ILE A 171 7.04 -22.78 -8.80
CA ILE A 171 7.98 -23.13 -7.74
C ILE A 171 8.80 -21.90 -7.30
N SER A 172 9.19 -21.00 -8.22
CA SER A 172 9.88 -19.77 -7.83
C SER A 172 8.98 -18.74 -7.14
N SER A 173 7.66 -18.78 -7.35
CA SER A 173 6.72 -17.92 -6.61
C SER A 173 6.32 -18.52 -5.26
N PHE A 174 6.38 -19.84 -5.11
CA PHE A 174 6.17 -20.54 -3.84
C PHE A 174 7.43 -20.58 -2.95
N ILE A 175 8.62 -20.58 -3.53
CA ILE A 175 9.91 -20.69 -2.84
C ILE A 175 10.69 -19.38 -3.04
N TRP A 176 10.39 -18.37 -2.22
CA TRP A 176 11.38 -17.34 -1.90
C TRP A 176 11.81 -17.47 -0.46
N GLY A 177 12.83 -18.29 -0.29
CA GLY A 177 13.79 -18.29 0.80
C GLY A 177 15.08 -18.89 0.25
N ASN A 178 16.10 -18.06 0.08
CA ASN A 178 17.50 -18.38 -0.27
C ASN A 178 17.84 -18.60 -1.76
N ASP A 179 17.75 -17.54 -2.57
CA ASP A 179 18.75 -17.36 -3.62
C ASP A 179 19.25 -15.91 -3.59
N ASP A 180 20.42 -15.69 -3.01
CA ASP A 180 21.07 -14.37 -2.79
C ASP A 180 21.44 -13.63 -4.09
N LYS A 181 20.95 -14.10 -5.24
CA LYS A 181 21.18 -13.50 -6.56
C LYS A 181 19.97 -12.84 -7.18
N VAL A 182 18.79 -12.92 -6.55
CA VAL A 182 17.68 -12.03 -6.87
C VAL A 182 17.64 -10.99 -5.78
N LYS A 183 18.38 -9.90 -6.02
CA LYS A 183 18.08 -8.65 -5.33
C LYS A 183 16.57 -8.43 -5.52
N PRO A 184 15.80 -8.16 -4.45
CA PRO A 184 14.44 -7.72 -4.60
C PRO A 184 14.52 -6.28 -5.15
N GLU A 185 14.81 -6.16 -6.44
CA GLU A 185 14.52 -4.96 -7.18
C GLU A 185 12.99 -4.83 -7.16
N TYR A 186 12.52 -3.70 -6.63
CA TYR A 186 11.15 -3.26 -6.65
C TYR A 186 10.58 -3.37 -8.07
N GLY A 187 10.06 -4.53 -8.47
CA GLY A 187 9.76 -4.75 -9.89
C GLY A 187 9.43 -6.16 -10.34
N THR A 188 8.74 -6.98 -9.55
CA THR A 188 8.20 -8.27 -10.04
C THR A 188 6.77 -8.08 -10.58
N GLN A 189 6.63 -7.53 -11.79
CA GLN A 189 5.39 -7.50 -12.62
C GLN A 189 4.07 -7.74 -11.86
N PHE A 190 3.70 -6.79 -11.00
CA PHE A 190 2.47 -6.82 -10.22
C PHE A 190 1.40 -5.98 -10.92
N ALA A 191 0.29 -6.60 -11.31
CA ALA A 191 -0.81 -5.95 -12.03
C ALA A 191 -0.37 -5.24 -13.34
N ASN A 192 -1.33 -4.71 -14.09
CA ASN A 192 -1.03 -3.82 -15.20
C ASN A 192 -0.12 -2.68 -14.69
N PRO A 193 1.08 -2.43 -15.24
CA PRO A 193 2.00 -1.41 -14.74
C PRO A 193 1.36 -0.02 -14.66
N LYS A 194 0.34 0.23 -15.51
CA LYS A 194 -0.47 1.45 -15.45
C LYS A 194 -1.25 1.59 -14.14
N VAL A 195 -1.79 0.49 -13.61
CA VAL A 195 -2.56 0.48 -12.35
C VAL A 195 -1.63 0.76 -11.17
N GLN A 196 -0.46 0.11 -11.14
CA GLN A 196 0.56 0.37 -10.10
C GLN A 196 1.00 1.85 -10.12
N GLN A 197 1.25 2.40 -11.31
CA GLN A 197 1.63 3.80 -11.47
C GLN A 197 0.54 4.77 -10.99
N VAL A 198 -0.73 4.50 -11.26
CA VAL A 198 -1.85 5.31 -10.75
C VAL A 198 -1.84 5.37 -9.22
N PHE A 199 -1.67 4.22 -8.55
CA PHE A 199 -1.66 4.19 -7.09
C PHE A 199 -0.46 4.91 -6.48
N VAL A 200 0.74 4.73 -7.05
CA VAL A 200 1.94 5.48 -6.64
C VAL A 200 1.72 6.99 -6.79
N ASN A 201 1.16 7.41 -7.93
CA ASN A 201 0.86 8.81 -8.18
C ASN A 201 -0.17 9.39 -7.20
N CYS A 202 -1.15 8.59 -6.76
CA CYS A 202 -2.13 9.03 -5.76
C CYS A 202 -1.49 9.28 -4.39
N ILE A 203 -0.63 8.37 -3.90
CA ILE A 203 0.09 8.59 -2.62
C ILE A 203 1.05 9.76 -2.73
N GLN A 204 1.74 9.89 -3.86
CA GLN A 204 2.61 11.04 -4.11
C GLN A 204 1.81 12.36 -4.12
N PHE A 205 0.64 12.38 -4.77
CA PHE A 205 -0.22 13.56 -4.76
C PHE A 205 -0.74 13.88 -3.36
N LEU A 206 -1.22 12.87 -2.64
CA LEU A 206 -1.68 13.01 -1.25
C LEU A 206 -0.58 13.62 -0.37
N THR A 207 0.64 13.07 -0.42
CA THR A 207 1.76 13.52 0.44
C THR A 207 2.31 14.90 0.05
N THR A 208 2.33 15.24 -1.24
CA THR A 208 2.92 16.51 -1.71
C THR A 208 1.93 17.67 -1.76
N SER A 209 0.69 17.42 -2.16
CA SER A 209 -0.32 18.45 -2.43
C SER A 209 -1.58 18.31 -1.57
N GLY A 210 -2.08 17.09 -1.39
CA GLY A 210 -3.29 16.82 -0.62
C GLY A 210 -3.17 17.24 0.85
N LEU A 211 -2.13 16.77 1.53
CA LEU A 211 -1.85 17.10 2.93
C LEU A 211 -1.62 18.61 3.12
N ASN A 212 -0.95 19.28 2.18
CA ASN A 212 -0.74 20.73 2.27
C ASN A 212 -2.06 21.52 2.20
N GLN A 213 -3.00 21.09 1.35
CA GLN A 213 -4.33 21.69 1.30
C GLN A 213 -5.11 21.44 2.60
N ILE A 214 -5.02 20.22 3.15
CA ILE A 214 -5.63 19.87 4.44
C ILE A 214 -5.06 20.74 5.56
N PHE A 215 -3.73 20.86 5.65
CA PHE A 215 -3.06 21.66 6.68
C PHE A 215 -3.43 23.13 6.61
N THR A 216 -3.50 23.70 5.41
CA THR A 216 -3.94 25.10 5.22
C THR A 216 -5.38 25.31 5.67
N LYS A 217 -6.26 24.32 5.44
CA LYS A 217 -7.66 24.37 5.87
C LYS A 217 -7.78 24.26 7.39
N ILE A 218 -7.06 23.33 8.00
CA ILE A 218 -7.01 23.14 9.45
C ILE A 218 -6.45 24.40 10.13
N GLU A 219 -5.41 25.02 9.58
CA GLU A 219 -4.87 26.30 10.07
C GLU A 219 -5.97 27.37 10.09
N SER A 220 -6.65 27.61 8.98
CA SER A 220 -7.73 28.62 8.90
C SER A 220 -8.86 28.36 9.90
N ILE A 221 -9.30 27.11 10.06
CA ILE A 221 -10.37 26.74 11.01
C ILE A 221 -9.89 26.90 12.45
N THR A 222 -8.64 26.50 12.73
CA THR A 222 -8.05 26.58 14.07
C THR A 222 -7.89 28.05 14.49
N GLU A 223 -7.50 28.94 13.58
CA GLU A 223 -7.44 30.37 13.82
C GLU A 223 -8.81 30.93 14.20
N GLU A 224 -9.86 30.60 13.42
CA GLU A 224 -11.23 31.03 13.70
C GLU A 224 -11.72 30.55 15.08
N CYS A 225 -11.41 29.30 15.46
CA CYS A 225 -11.86 28.73 16.73
C CYS A 225 -11.08 29.28 17.93
N LEU A 226 -9.78 29.59 17.76
CA LEU A 226 -8.91 30.07 18.82
C LEU A 226 -8.98 31.58 19.06
N ASN A 227 -9.54 32.37 18.14
CA ASN A 227 -9.72 33.81 18.32
C ASN A 227 -10.52 34.18 19.58
N ASN A 228 -11.37 33.26 20.05
CA ASN A 228 -12.16 33.44 21.27
C ASN A 228 -11.43 33.06 22.58
N PHE A 229 -10.18 32.59 22.49
CA PHE A 229 -9.40 32.11 23.64
C PHE A 229 -8.20 33.00 23.93
N SER A 230 -8.21 33.65 25.11
CA SER A 230 -7.04 34.35 25.64
C SER A 230 -6.03 33.36 26.23
N LEU A 231 -4.73 33.67 26.11
CA LEU A 231 -3.63 32.95 26.75
C LEU A 231 -3.76 32.84 28.28
N THR A 232 -4.51 33.74 28.91
CA THR A 232 -4.71 33.75 30.38
C THR A 232 -5.86 32.87 30.84
N LYS A 233 -6.72 32.43 29.92
CA LYS A 233 -7.90 31.62 30.25
C LYS A 233 -7.44 30.22 30.67
N LYS A 234 -7.86 29.79 31.86
CA LYS A 234 -7.74 28.38 32.27
C LYS A 234 -8.77 27.55 31.52
N ILE A 235 -8.33 26.45 30.93
CA ILE A 235 -9.16 25.55 30.14
C ILE A 235 -9.16 24.18 30.82
N THR A 236 -10.34 23.61 31.02
CA THR A 236 -10.52 22.24 31.51
C THR A 236 -10.30 21.23 30.39
N VAL A 237 -10.01 19.96 30.73
CA VAL A 237 -9.83 18.89 29.73
C VAL A 237 -11.06 18.75 28.83
N SER A 238 -12.27 18.83 29.40
CA SER A 238 -13.52 18.74 28.63
C SER A 238 -13.72 19.91 27.67
N GLU A 239 -13.38 21.14 28.07
CA GLU A 239 -13.42 22.30 27.16
C GLU A 239 -12.42 22.17 26.02
N PHE A 240 -11.24 21.60 26.30
CA PHE A 240 -10.24 21.32 25.28
C PHE A 240 -10.70 20.24 24.30
N GLU A 241 -11.30 19.16 24.79
CA GLU A 241 -11.89 18.11 23.96
C GLU A 241 -13.00 18.66 23.06
N ILE A 242 -13.89 19.49 23.60
CA ILE A 242 -14.93 20.18 22.83
C ILE A 242 -14.32 21.08 21.74
N LEU A 243 -13.24 21.81 22.05
CA LEU A 243 -12.55 22.64 21.06
C LEU A 243 -11.99 21.79 19.91
N ILE A 244 -11.33 20.67 20.22
CA ILE A 244 -10.78 19.78 19.19
C ILE A 244 -11.92 19.18 18.34
N HIS A 245 -13.02 18.74 18.95
CA HIS A 245 -14.19 18.26 18.22
C HIS A 245 -14.82 19.34 17.35
N GLN A 246 -14.92 20.59 17.82
CA GLN A 246 -15.43 21.69 17.02
C GLN A 246 -14.56 21.96 15.78
N ILE A 247 -13.24 21.92 15.92
CA ILE A 247 -12.30 22.08 14.79
C ILE A 247 -12.49 20.92 13.80
N LEU A 248 -12.56 19.69 14.30
CA LEU A 248 -12.76 18.50 13.45
C LEU A 248 -14.12 18.55 12.74
N ASP A 249 -15.21 18.81 13.44
CA ASP A 249 -16.56 18.90 12.86
C ASP A 249 -16.65 19.99 11.78
N LYS A 250 -16.01 21.15 12.01
CA LYS A 250 -15.91 22.20 10.98
C LYS A 250 -15.11 21.74 9.78
N PHE A 251 -13.96 21.10 10.03
CA PHE A 251 -13.14 20.54 8.97
C PHE A 251 -13.92 19.48 8.17
N GLU A 252 -14.67 18.59 8.82
CA GLU A 252 -15.50 17.58 8.18
C GLU A 252 -16.65 18.17 7.38
N LYS A 253 -17.26 19.27 7.83
CA LYS A 253 -18.30 19.96 7.06
C LYS A 253 -17.73 20.63 5.81
N GLU A 254 -16.56 21.25 5.93
CA GLU A 254 -15.91 21.95 4.81
C GLU A 254 -15.23 20.99 3.82
N ALA A 255 -14.65 19.90 4.32
CA ALA A 255 -14.08 18.82 3.52
C ALA A 255 -15.15 17.86 2.98
N GLY A 256 -16.24 17.61 3.72
CA GLY A 256 -17.37 16.81 3.26
C GLY A 256 -18.14 17.47 2.10
N ALA A 257 -18.15 18.80 2.04
CA ALA A 257 -18.64 19.55 0.89
C ALA A 257 -17.76 19.38 -0.37
N LYS A 258 -16.49 19.01 -0.18
CA LYS A 258 -15.49 18.71 -1.23
C LYS A 258 -14.94 17.31 -1.01
N ASN A 259 -15.78 16.29 -1.26
CA ASN A 259 -15.47 14.85 -1.28
C ASN A 259 -13.98 14.53 -0.98
N TYR A 260 -13.67 13.95 0.19
CA TYR A 260 -12.29 13.68 0.67
C TYR A 260 -11.33 13.11 -0.38
N CYS A 261 -11.86 12.41 -1.38
CA CYS A 261 -11.16 11.95 -2.58
C CYS A 261 -10.35 13.05 -3.29
N ASP A 262 -10.80 14.32 -3.27
CA ASP A 262 -10.12 15.45 -3.91
C ASP A 262 -8.73 15.73 -3.30
N TYR A 263 -8.53 15.33 -2.03
CA TYR A 263 -7.23 15.44 -1.36
C TYR A 263 -6.34 14.22 -1.60
N ILE A 264 -6.91 13.09 -2.03
CA ILE A 264 -6.20 11.81 -2.14
C ILE A 264 -5.80 11.53 -3.60
N VAL A 265 -6.64 11.91 -4.55
CA VAL A 265 -6.46 11.63 -5.97
C VAL A 265 -6.40 12.96 -6.72
N PRO A 266 -5.44 13.17 -7.64
CA PRO A 266 -5.45 14.36 -8.46
C PRO A 266 -6.75 14.37 -9.27
N VAL A 267 -7.54 15.43 -9.14
CA VAL A 267 -8.76 15.62 -9.93
C VAL A 267 -8.35 15.72 -11.39
N THR A 268 -8.36 14.60 -12.10
CA THR A 268 -8.26 14.62 -13.54
C THR A 268 -9.53 15.29 -14.04
N ASN A 269 -9.42 16.51 -14.56
CA ASN A 269 -10.43 17.09 -15.43
C ASN A 269 -10.53 16.24 -16.70
N VAL A 270 -11.05 15.02 -16.59
CA VAL A 270 -11.53 14.28 -17.75
C VAL A 270 -12.83 14.96 -18.12
N ARG A 271 -12.73 16.02 -18.94
CA ARG A 271 -13.83 16.39 -19.82
C ARG A 271 -14.11 15.14 -20.64
N VAL A 272 -15.09 14.36 -20.21
CA VAL A 272 -15.78 13.44 -21.08
C VAL A 272 -16.45 14.35 -22.10
N ASN A 273 -15.74 14.63 -23.20
CA ASN A 273 -16.37 15.17 -24.38
C ASN A 273 -17.41 14.12 -24.77
N LYS A 274 -18.68 14.43 -24.46
CA LYS A 274 -19.82 13.78 -25.08
C LYS A 274 -19.66 14.02 -26.58
N VAL A 275 -19.31 12.96 -27.30
CA VAL A 275 -19.59 12.82 -28.72
C VAL A 275 -20.99 12.25 -28.84
#